data_AF-A0A957AUI1-F1
#
_entry.id   AF-A0A957AUI1-F1
#
_cell.length_a   1.000
_cell.length_b   1.000
_cell.length_c   1.000
_cell.angle_alpha   90.00
_cell.angle_beta   90.00
_cell.angle_gamma   90.00
#
_symmetry.space_group_name_H-M   'P 1'
#
loop_
_entity.id
_entity.type
_entity.pdbx_description
1 polymer ?
#
loop_
_entity_poly.entity_id
_entity_poly.type
_entity_poly.pdbx_seq_one_letter_code
_entity_poly.pdbx_strand_id
1 'polypeptide(L)'
;MGKRFSGTDEPVVLRWQPVKELAPDEYYQVMVEYDYIEGMYSEKLATRETWIELPLSLYETPNCQAFDWHVRLMRQTGVSQDGQIQGEPVSYDSLMPYLVWDYPGGQRPDDWKSCPNAQF
;
A
#
# COMPACT_ATOMS: atom_id res chain seq x y z
N MET A 1 -9.04 11.76 4.73
CA MET A 1 -8.32 11.86 6.01
C MET A 1 -7.10 10.96 5.90
N GLY A 2 -5.90 11.53 5.89
CA GLY A 2 -4.66 10.76 5.90
C GLY A 2 -4.17 10.47 7.32
N LYS A 3 -3.42 9.39 7.49
CA LYS A 3 -2.78 9.04 8.78
C LYS A 3 -1.26 9.23 8.65
N ARG A 4 -0.64 9.86 9.65
CA ARG A 4 0.82 10.01 9.73
C ARG A 4 1.42 8.90 10.58
N PHE A 5 2.54 8.36 10.12
CA PHE A 5 3.33 7.33 10.80
C PHE A 5 4.78 7.81 10.86
N SER A 6 5.51 7.44 11.92
CA SER A 6 6.89 7.88 12.12
C SER A 6 7.71 6.77 12.77
N GLY A 7 8.96 6.62 12.34
CA GLY A 7 9.91 5.71 12.99
C GLY A 7 9.80 4.25 12.52
N THR A 8 10.92 3.55 12.39
CA THR A 8 10.98 2.14 11.91
C THR A 8 10.64 1.11 12.98
N ASP A 9 10.32 1.54 14.20
CA ASP A 9 10.15 0.65 15.35
C ASP A 9 8.77 -0.01 15.39
N GLU A 10 7.78 0.56 14.68
CA GLU A 10 6.44 -0.01 14.55
C GLU A 10 6.08 -0.25 13.07
N PRO A 11 5.48 -1.39 12.73
CA PRO A 11 5.07 -1.66 11.36
C PRO A 11 3.94 -0.74 10.92
N VAL A 12 3.97 -0.31 9.66
CA VAL A 12 2.84 0.42 9.06
C VAL A 12 1.72 -0.58 8.74
N VAL A 13 0.63 -0.50 9.51
CA VAL A 13 -0.55 -1.37 9.32
C VAL A 13 -1.68 -0.60 8.64
N LEU A 14 -2.09 -1.07 7.47
CA LEU A 14 -3.29 -0.62 6.78
C LEU A 14 -4.50 -1.42 7.27
N ARG A 15 -5.65 -0.76 7.45
CA ARG A 15 -6.89 -1.39 7.93
C ARG A 15 -8.09 -0.84 7.19
N TRP A 16 -9.05 -1.70 6.86
CA TRP A 16 -10.29 -1.32 6.19
C TRP A 16 -11.49 -2.07 6.77
N GLN A 17 -12.69 -1.64 6.40
CA GLN A 17 -13.92 -2.35 6.75
C GLN A 17 -14.20 -3.47 5.74
N PRO A 18 -14.62 -4.66 6.19
CA PRO A 18 -15.03 -5.71 5.27
C PRO A 18 -16.29 -5.28 4.52
N VAL A 19 -16.32 -5.52 3.22
CA VAL A 19 -17.51 -5.32 2.37
C VAL A 19 -18.52 -6.46 2.53
N LYS A 20 -18.03 -7.67 2.80
CA LYS A 20 -18.83 -8.88 3.07
C LYS A 20 -17.93 -9.95 3.69
N GLU A 21 -18.54 -11.07 4.08
CA GLU A 21 -17.81 -12.31 4.31
C GLU A 21 -17.23 -12.85 2.99
N LEU A 22 -15.94 -13.21 3.01
CA LEU A 22 -15.23 -13.70 1.82
C LEU A 22 -15.61 -15.14 1.51
N ALA A 23 -15.92 -15.43 0.25
CA ALA A 23 -16.02 -16.80 -0.23
C ALA A 23 -14.65 -17.53 -0.13
N PRO A 24 -14.62 -18.87 -0.19
CA PRO A 24 -13.37 -19.64 -0.11
C PRO A 24 -12.34 -19.26 -1.19
N ASP A 25 -12.81 -18.81 -2.35
CA ASP A 25 -12.02 -18.37 -3.49
C ASP A 25 -11.82 -16.85 -3.55
N GLU A 26 -12.21 -16.08 -2.54
CA GLU A 26 -12.08 -14.62 -2.55
C GLU A 26 -10.98 -14.10 -1.62
N TYR A 27 -10.36 -12.98 -2.00
CA TYR A 27 -9.33 -12.29 -1.23
C TYR A 27 -9.37 -10.78 -1.50
N TYR A 28 -8.76 -9.99 -0.61
CA TYR A 28 -8.49 -8.58 -0.84
C TYR A 28 -7.14 -8.40 -1.52
N GLN A 29 -7.13 -7.64 -2.61
CA GLN A 29 -5.92 -7.06 -3.17
C GLN A 29 -5.78 -5.63 -2.65
N VAL A 30 -4.63 -5.33 -2.07
CA VAL A 30 -4.24 -3.98 -1.64
C VAL A 30 -3.21 -3.47 -2.63
N MET A 31 -3.55 -2.39 -3.33
CA MET A 31 -2.60 -1.65 -4.15
C MET A 31 -2.02 -0.52 -3.31
N VAL A 32 -0.70 -0.39 -3.33
CA VAL A 32 0.02 0.71 -2.67
C VAL A 32 0.83 1.43 -3.74
N GLU A 33 0.54 2.70 -3.94
CA GLU A 33 1.20 3.59 -4.87
C GLU A 33 2.07 4.57 -4.10
N TYR A 34 3.30 4.77 -4.54
CA TYR A 34 4.28 5.62 -3.87
C TYR A 34 5.30 6.14 -4.86
N ASP A 35 5.87 7.31 -4.55
CA ASP A 35 6.79 7.99 -5.45
C ASP A 35 8.21 8.00 -4.88
N TYR A 36 9.16 7.71 -5.75
CA TYR A 36 10.52 8.21 -5.62
C TYR A 36 10.70 9.42 -6.55
N ILE A 37 11.84 10.11 -6.46
CA ILE A 37 12.16 11.20 -7.40
C ILE A 37 12.21 10.67 -8.84
N GLU A 38 12.66 9.43 -9.01
CA GLU A 38 12.86 8.77 -10.29
C GLU A 38 11.55 8.33 -10.96
N GLY A 39 10.45 8.22 -10.21
CA GLY A 39 9.16 7.85 -10.75
C GLY A 39 8.14 7.34 -9.74
N MET A 40 6.97 6.99 -10.27
CA MET A 40 5.86 6.39 -9.54
C MET A 40 5.98 4.87 -9.56
N TYR A 41 5.80 4.26 -8.40
CA TYR A 41 5.88 2.83 -8.18
C TYR A 41 4.55 2.32 -7.61
N SER A 42 4.27 1.03 -7.82
CA SER A 42 3.09 0.38 -7.26
C SER A 42 3.43 -1.03 -6.79
N GLU A 43 2.87 -1.41 -5.64
CA GLU A 43 3.00 -2.74 -5.05
C GLU A 43 1.61 -3.37 -4.88
N LYS A 44 1.49 -4.65 -5.22
CA LYS A 44 0.26 -5.43 -5.08
C LYS A 44 0.41 -6.47 -3.99
N LEU A 45 -0.35 -6.31 -2.93
CA LEU A 45 -0.39 -7.25 -1.83
C LEU A 45 -1.73 -8.00 -1.81
N ALA A 46 -1.73 -9.25 -1.37
CA ALA A 46 -2.93 -10.08 -1.29
C ALA A 46 -3.13 -10.61 0.14
N THR A 47 -4.37 -10.54 0.64
CA THR A 47 -4.71 -11.04 1.98
C THR A 47 -6.19 -11.41 2.06
N ARG A 48 -6.55 -12.30 2.98
CA ARG A 48 -7.96 -12.57 3.35
C ARG A 48 -8.41 -11.76 4.57
N GLU A 49 -7.46 -11.14 5.26
CA GLU A 49 -7.71 -10.30 6.43
C GLU A 49 -8.14 -8.89 6.02
N THR A 50 -8.74 -8.14 6.94
CA THR A 50 -9.09 -6.71 6.73
C THR A 50 -7.98 -5.75 7.16
N TRP A 51 -6.76 -6.26 7.21
CA TRP A 51 -5.55 -5.52 7.52
C TRP A 51 -4.35 -6.11 6.79
N ILE A 52 -3.32 -5.29 6.58
CA ILE A 52 -2.03 -5.74 6.09
C ILE A 52 -0.90 -4.88 6.65
N GLU A 53 0.22 -5.51 6.94
CA GLU A 53 1.48 -4.82 7.24
C GLU A 53 2.19 -4.48 5.93
N LEU A 54 2.59 -3.23 5.76
CA LEU A 54 3.38 -2.84 4.60
C LEU A 54 4.80 -3.43 4.72
N PRO A 55 5.33 -4.07 3.66
CA PRO A 55 6.70 -4.54 3.64
C PRO A 55 7.68 -3.40 3.91
N LEU A 56 8.65 -3.63 4.80
CA LEU A 56 9.67 -2.64 5.15
C LEU A 56 10.42 -2.11 3.93
N SER A 57 10.61 -2.94 2.90
CA SER A 57 11.26 -2.56 1.64
C SER A 57 10.58 -1.40 0.90
N LEU A 58 9.31 -1.09 1.20
CA LEU A 58 8.59 0.05 0.61
C LEU A 58 8.97 1.39 1.24
N TYR A 59 9.46 1.40 2.48
CA TYR A 59 9.70 2.62 3.27
C TYR A 59 10.98 2.58 4.12
N GLU A 60 11.89 1.63 3.87
CA GLU A 60 13.23 1.64 4.46
C GLU A 60 14.13 2.70 3.83
N THR A 61 13.95 2.94 2.53
CA THR A 61 14.66 3.98 1.78
C THR A 61 13.80 5.24 1.70
N PRO A 62 14.35 6.43 1.99
CA PRO A 62 13.66 7.71 1.81
C PRO A 62 13.03 7.86 0.42
N ASN A 63 11.70 7.99 0.39
CA ASN A 63 10.89 8.27 -0.79
C ASN A 63 10.15 9.61 -0.58
N CYS A 64 9.15 9.90 -1.42
CA CYS A 64 8.35 11.12 -1.33
C CYS A 64 7.34 11.16 -0.16
N GLN A 65 7.49 10.27 0.83
CA GLN A 65 6.77 10.18 2.09
C GLN A 65 5.28 9.83 1.99
N ALA A 66 4.65 10.05 0.84
CA ALA A 66 3.24 9.76 0.61
C ALA A 66 3.07 8.35 0.02
N PHE A 67 2.12 7.60 0.58
CA PHE A 67 1.65 6.34 0.00
C PHE A 67 0.14 6.42 -0.15
N ASP A 68 -0.31 6.36 -1.39
CA ASP A 68 -1.71 6.19 -1.74
C ASP A 68 -2.02 4.70 -1.75
N TRP A 69 -3.19 4.31 -1.26
CA TRP A 69 -3.56 2.90 -1.29
C TRP A 69 -5.05 2.71 -1.47
N HIS A 70 -5.42 1.59 -2.07
CA HIS A 70 -6.81 1.18 -2.24
C HIS A 70 -6.93 -0.33 -2.16
N VAL A 71 -8.15 -0.78 -1.87
CA VAL A 71 -8.47 -2.19 -1.72
C VAL A 71 -9.51 -2.60 -2.74
N ARG A 72 -9.31 -3.77 -3.34
CA ARG A 72 -10.27 -4.39 -4.24
C ARG A 72 -10.55 -5.83 -3.80
N LEU A 73 -11.82 -6.24 -3.85
CA LEU A 73 -12.19 -7.64 -3.70
C LEU A 73 -11.88 -8.40 -4.99
N MET A 74 -11.17 -9.50 -4.87
CA MET A 74 -10.75 -10.36 -5.97
C MET A 74 -11.27 -11.78 -5.77
N ARG A 75 -11.53 -12.48 -6.88
CA ARG A 75 -11.74 -13.93 -6.91
C ARG A 75 -10.47 -14.58 -7.44
N GLN A 76 -9.91 -15.52 -6.70
CA GLN A 76 -8.77 -16.32 -7.08
C GLN A 76 -9.11 -17.23 -8.26
N THR A 77 -8.34 -17.12 -9.34
CA THR A 77 -8.47 -17.94 -10.55
C THR A 77 -7.27 -18.86 -10.75
N GLY A 78 -6.18 -18.63 -10.01
CA GLY A 78 -4.98 -19.45 -10.08
C GLY A 78 -3.87 -18.95 -9.16
N VAL A 79 -2.71 -19.58 -9.30
CA VAL A 79 -1.46 -19.20 -8.63
C VAL A 79 -0.38 -19.20 -9.72
N SER A 80 0.44 -18.14 -9.76
CA SER A 80 1.56 -18.04 -10.70
C SER A 80 2.65 -19.07 -10.40
N GLN A 81 3.60 -19.24 -11.31
CA GLN A 81 4.77 -20.11 -11.09
C GLN A 81 5.60 -19.67 -9.87
N ASP A 82 5.58 -18.38 -9.55
CA ASP A 82 6.29 -17.78 -8.41
C ASP A 82 5.47 -17.82 -7.11
N GLY A 83 4.32 -18.51 -7.12
CA GLY A 83 3.47 -18.64 -5.94
C GLY A 83 2.55 -17.45 -5.66
N GLN A 84 2.48 -16.45 -6.55
CA GLN A 84 1.60 -15.31 -6.37
C GLN A 84 0.15 -15.65 -6.74
N ILE A 85 -0.79 -15.27 -5.88
CA ILE A 85 -2.22 -15.44 -6.15
C ILE A 85 -2.61 -14.60 -7.36
N GLN A 86 -3.30 -15.23 -8.32
CA GLN A 86 -3.90 -14.57 -9.46
C GLN A 86 -5.42 -14.55 -9.31
N GLY A 87 -6.06 -13.50 -9.81
CA GLY A 87 -7.51 -13.38 -9.72
C GLY A 87 -8.13 -12.32 -10.60
N GLU A 88 -9.45 -12.33 -10.64
CA GLU A 88 -10.29 -11.34 -11.33
C GLU A 88 -11.00 -10.43 -10.32
N PRO A 89 -11.27 -9.16 -10.67
CA PRO A 89 -11.95 -8.23 -9.78
C PRO A 89 -13.42 -8.61 -9.61
N VAL A 90 -13.88 -8.64 -8.36
CA VAL A 90 -15.29 -8.84 -7.97
C VAL A 90 -15.94 -7.51 -7.57
N SER A 91 -15.14 -6.52 -7.17
CA SER A 91 -15.58 -5.17 -6.83
C SER A 91 -14.81 -4.10 -7.61
N TYR A 92 -15.32 -2.87 -7.56
CA TYR A 92 -14.53 -1.67 -7.83
C TYR A 92 -13.51 -1.44 -6.70
N ASP A 93 -12.57 -0.54 -6.94
CA ASP A 93 -11.65 -0.04 -5.91
C ASP A 93 -12.40 0.69 -4.81
N SER A 94 -11.90 0.57 -3.59
CA SER A 94 -12.28 1.47 -2.51
C SER A 94 -11.91 2.92 -2.85
N LEU A 95 -12.39 3.86 -2.03
CA LEU A 95 -11.76 5.17 -1.97
C LEU A 95 -10.26 5.02 -1.71
N MET A 96 -9.48 6.00 -2.17
CA MET A 96 -8.01 6.01 -2.08
C MET A 96 -7.55 6.88 -0.90
N PRO A 97 -7.45 6.32 0.33
CA PRO A 97 -6.75 6.98 1.41
C PRO A 97 -5.26 7.11 1.11
N TYR A 98 -4.64 8.08 1.77
CA TYR A 98 -3.19 8.26 1.78
C TYR A 98 -2.66 8.13 3.21
N LEU A 99 -1.40 7.73 3.33
CA LEU A 99 -0.62 7.88 4.55
C LEU A 99 0.66 8.66 4.27
N VAL A 100 1.19 9.30 5.30
CA VAL A 100 2.50 9.97 5.24
C VAL A 100 3.45 9.29 6.21
N TRP A 101 4.66 9.01 5.73
CA TRP A 101 5.73 8.38 6.48
C TRP A 101 6.85 9.38 6.80
N ASP A 102 7.03 9.64 8.09
CA ASP A 102 8.11 10.46 8.60
C ASP A 102 9.33 9.59 8.92
N TYR A 103 10.36 9.70 8.06
CA TYR A 103 11.59 8.95 8.24
C TYR A 103 12.36 9.39 9.52
N PRO A 104 12.97 8.45 10.26
CA PRO A 104 13.77 8.75 11.43
C PRO A 104 14.84 9.83 11.16
N GLY A 105 14.97 10.80 12.07
CA GLY A 105 15.93 11.90 11.93
C GLY A 105 15.57 12.93 10.85
N GLY A 106 14.34 12.91 10.34
CA GLY A 106 13.88 13.85 9.31
C GLY A 106 14.54 13.61 7.95
N GLN A 107 14.98 12.38 7.70
CA GLN A 107 15.56 12.00 6.42
C GLN A 107 14.56 12.25 5.29
N ARG A 108 15.08 12.77 4.18
CA ARG A 108 14.34 13.03 2.97
C ARG A 108 15.26 12.75 1.79
N PRO A 109 14.70 12.44 0.61
CA PRO A 109 15.46 12.50 -0.62
C PRO A 109 16.14 13.87 -0.78
N ASP A 110 17.35 13.90 -1.35
CA ASP A 110 18.16 15.13 -1.52
C ASP A 110 17.40 16.24 -2.27
N ASP A 111 16.48 15.88 -3.17
CA ASP A 111 15.61 16.79 -3.92
C ASP A 111 14.12 16.56 -3.64
N TRP A 112 13.75 16.42 -2.36
CA TRP A 112 12.36 16.20 -1.93
C TRP A 112 11.34 17.24 -2.45
N LYS A 113 11.80 18.42 -2.87
CA LYS A 113 10.94 19.46 -3.47
C LYS A 113 10.39 19.06 -4.85
N SER A 114 11.06 18.15 -5.52
CA SER A 114 10.64 17.58 -6.80
C SER A 114 9.64 16.43 -6.64
N CYS A 115 9.32 16.04 -5.40
CA CYS A 115 8.27 15.05 -5.14
C CYS A 115 6.90 15.58 -5.57
N PRO A 116 6.09 14.80 -6.32
CA PRO A 116 4.75 15.19 -6.76
C PRO A 116 3.85 15.66 -5.60
N ASN A 117 4.13 15.12 -4.41
CA ASN A 117 3.38 15.30 -3.19
C ASN A 117 4.15 16.09 -2.09
N ALA A 118 5.18 16.87 -2.46
CA ALA A 118 6.02 17.63 -1.52
C ALA A 118 5.27 18.66 -0.63
N GLN A 119 4.00 18.89 -0.92
CA GLN A 119 3.12 19.87 -0.28
C GLN A 119 2.31 19.33 0.91
N PHE A 120 2.40 18.03 1.23
CA PHE A 120 1.66 17.37 2.32
C PHE A 120 2.48 17.19 3.62
#